data_AF-A0A4S4K7C6-F1
#
_entry.id   AF-A0A4S4K7C6-F1
#
_cell.length_a   1.000
_cell.length_b   1.000
_cell.length_c   1.000
_cell.angle_alpha   90.00
_cell.angle_beta   90.00
_cell.angle_gamma   90.00
#
_symmetry.space_group_name_H-M   'P 1'
#
loop_
_entity.id
_entity.type
_entity.pdbx_description
1 polymer ?
#
loop_
_entity_poly.entity_id
_entity_poly.type
_entity_poly.pdbx_seq_one_letter_code
_entity_poly.pdbx_strand_id
1 'polypeptide(L)'
;MRLWHRRLAHFSVEQIQEMLRKEMVDGLLASSPKEFDRVCEGCALGKSHRLEFPKSSNKTYELMELLVVDLTGPMSAPTWTGMEYALVVVEVSCQKAVRKLLRSKGNVAEELKVIVAMERQSGPAADNCAVHA
;
A
#
# COMPACT_ATOMS: atom_id res chain seq x y z
N MET A 1 18.24 -2.72 -33.93
CA MET A 1 17.12 -1.86 -33.50
C MET A 1 17.37 -0.93 -32.29
N ARG A 2 18.23 -1.30 -31.31
CA ARG A 2 18.45 -0.56 -30.04
C ARG A 2 18.79 0.94 -30.15
N LEU A 3 19.59 1.34 -31.15
CA LEU A 3 20.00 2.73 -31.34
C LEU A 3 18.80 3.63 -31.71
N TRP A 4 18.01 3.20 -32.69
CA TRP A 4 16.85 3.95 -33.17
C TRP A 4 15.75 4.05 -32.13
N HIS A 5 15.51 2.96 -31.38
CA HIS A 5 14.66 2.98 -30.20
C HIS A 5 15.05 4.10 -29.23
N ARG A 6 16.34 4.26 -28.90
CA ARG A 6 16.82 5.33 -27.99
C ARG A 6 16.72 6.73 -28.62
N ARG A 7 17.10 6.89 -29.90
CA ARG A 7 17.06 8.18 -30.60
C ARG A 7 15.65 8.71 -30.79
N LEU A 8 14.69 7.82 -31.00
CA LEU A 8 13.27 8.15 -31.13
C LEU A 8 12.57 8.18 -29.76
N ALA A 9 13.27 8.63 -28.71
CA ALA A 9 12.71 8.79 -27.37
C ALA A 9 12.02 7.52 -26.83
N HIS A 10 12.66 6.36 -27.00
CA HIS A 10 12.16 5.08 -26.52
C HIS A 10 10.82 4.63 -27.16
N PHE A 11 10.61 4.98 -28.43
CA PHE A 11 9.47 4.51 -29.23
C PHE A 11 9.44 2.98 -29.34
N SER A 12 8.26 2.37 -29.53
CA SER A 12 8.14 0.90 -29.61
C SER A 12 8.97 0.36 -30.76
N VAL A 13 9.69 -0.74 -30.48
CA VAL A 13 10.54 -1.43 -31.47
C VAL A 13 9.67 -1.94 -32.62
N GLU A 14 8.49 -2.46 -32.29
CA GLU A 14 7.48 -2.96 -33.22
C GLU A 14 6.95 -1.83 -34.13
N GLN A 15 6.70 -0.65 -33.57
CA GLN A 15 6.28 0.52 -34.35
C GLN A 15 7.37 1.01 -35.29
N ILE A 16 8.64 1.01 -34.87
CA ILE A 16 9.77 1.37 -35.74
C ILE A 16 9.90 0.36 -36.90
N GLN A 17 9.71 -0.94 -36.63
CA GLN A 17 9.71 -1.97 -37.66
C GLN A 17 8.54 -1.82 -38.63
N GLU A 18 7.36 -1.43 -38.14
CA GLU A 18 6.19 -1.18 -38.97
C GLU A 18 6.39 0.01 -39.92
N MET A 19 7.03 1.08 -39.45
CA MET A 19 7.38 2.23 -40.29
C MET A 19 8.36 1.85 -41.41
N LEU A 20 9.32 0.95 -41.14
CA LEU A 20 10.21 0.39 -42.16
C LEU A 20 9.43 -0.42 -43.20
N ARG A 21 8.54 -1.31 -42.74
CA ARG A 21 7.76 -2.19 -43.61
C ARG A 21 6.83 -1.43 -44.54
N LYS A 22 6.28 -0.30 -44.07
CA LYS A 22 5.39 0.58 -44.83
C LYS A 22 6.13 1.66 -45.63
N GLU A 23 7.46 1.62 -45.67
CA GLU A 23 8.29 2.61 -46.39
C GLU A 23 7.97 4.06 -45.98
N MET A 24 7.64 4.29 -44.70
CA MET A 24 7.24 5.61 -44.18
C MET A 24 8.42 6.49 -43.74
N VAL A 25 9.66 5.99 -43.84
CA VAL A 25 10.86 6.65 -43.31
C VAL A 25 12.04 6.48 -44.26
N ASP A 26 12.73 7.58 -44.55
CA ASP A 26 13.96 7.59 -45.34
C ASP A 26 15.19 7.52 -44.44
N GLY A 27 16.23 6.78 -44.86
CA GLY A 27 17.53 6.74 -44.18
C GLY A 27 17.60 5.89 -42.90
N LEU A 28 16.49 5.28 -42.48
CA LEU A 28 16.50 4.25 -41.44
C LEU A 28 17.07 2.95 -42.05
N LEU A 29 18.39 2.74 -41.91
CA LEU A 29 19.09 1.60 -42.53
C LEU A 29 18.38 0.26 -42.22
N ALA A 30 17.80 -0.37 -43.25
CA ALA A 30 17.18 -1.71 -43.19
C ALA A 30 18.17 -2.82 -42.76
N SER A 31 19.46 -2.51 -42.72
CA SER A 31 20.54 -3.36 -42.21
C SER A 31 20.71 -3.34 -40.69
N SER A 32 19.93 -2.52 -39.95
CA SER A 32 19.96 -2.59 -38.49
C SER A 32 19.42 -3.95 -38.03
N PRO A 33 20.03 -4.60 -37.01
CA PRO A 33 19.55 -5.90 -36.54
C PRO A 33 18.05 -5.84 -36.28
N LYS A 34 17.30 -6.74 -36.92
CA LYS A 34 15.85 -6.87 -36.71
C LYS A 34 15.54 -7.19 -35.25
N GLU A 35 16.48 -7.83 -34.59
CA GLU A 35 16.35 -8.28 -33.21
C GLU A 35 16.72 -7.21 -32.18
N PHE A 36 15.98 -7.26 -31.08
CA PHE A 36 16.16 -6.48 -29.87
C PHE A 36 16.14 -7.48 -28.71
N ASP A 37 17.25 -8.19 -28.52
CA ASP A 37 17.33 -9.39 -27.67
C ASP A 37 17.15 -9.14 -26.17
N ARG A 38 17.11 -7.88 -25.74
CA ARG A 38 17.02 -7.51 -24.32
C ARG A 38 16.12 -6.31 -24.15
N VAL A 39 15.26 -6.36 -23.14
CA VAL A 39 14.42 -5.24 -22.70
C VAL A 39 15.27 -4.00 -22.47
N CYS A 40 14.80 -2.83 -22.92
CA CYS A 40 15.47 -1.56 -22.64
C CYS A 40 15.26 -1.20 -21.15
N GLU A 41 16.33 -1.10 -20.38
CA GLU A 41 16.28 -0.72 -18.96
C GLU A 41 15.51 0.59 -18.72
N GLY A 42 15.76 1.62 -19.55
CA GLY A 42 15.05 2.89 -19.46
C GLY A 42 13.54 2.77 -19.73
N CYS A 43 13.11 1.83 -20.59
CA CYS A 43 11.69 1.55 -20.77
C CYS A 43 11.11 0.71 -19.63
N ALA A 44 11.86 -0.26 -19.11
CA ALA A 44 11.42 -1.06 -17.99
C ALA A 44 11.13 -0.16 -16.79
N LEU A 45 12.01 0.80 -16.50
CA LEU A 45 11.82 1.76 -15.40
C LEU A 45 10.80 2.85 -15.74
N GLY A 46 10.80 3.38 -16.96
CA GLY A 46 9.96 4.51 -17.35
C GLY A 46 8.53 4.15 -17.77
N LYS A 47 8.29 2.89 -18.17
CA LYS A 47 6.99 2.37 -18.62
C LYS A 47 6.48 1.21 -17.77
N SER A 48 7.11 0.92 -16.62
CA SER A 48 6.53 -0.02 -15.66
C SER A 48 5.19 0.52 -15.19
N HIS A 49 4.13 -0.26 -15.40
CA HIS A 49 2.86 0.00 -14.74
C HIS A 49 2.78 -0.86 -13.48
N ARG A 50 2.02 -0.37 -12.49
CA ARG A 50 1.71 -1.16 -11.31
C ARG A 50 0.80 -2.32 -11.72
N LEU A 51 1.18 -3.55 -11.40
CA LEU A 51 0.29 -4.70 -11.54
C LEU A 51 -0.93 -4.53 -10.65
N GLU A 52 -2.00 -5.25 -10.98
CA GLU A 52 -3.20 -5.29 -10.14
C GLU A 52 -2.83 -5.74 -8.72
N PHE A 53 -3.47 -5.11 -7.74
CA PHE A 53 -3.37 -5.56 -6.37
C PHE A 53 -4.03 -6.94 -6.23
N PRO A 54 -3.49 -7.83 -5.38
CA PRO A 54 -4.21 -9.03 -4.99
C PRO A 54 -5.60 -8.67 -4.46
N LYS A 55 -6.59 -9.52 -4.74
CA LYS A 55 -7.94 -9.38 -4.18
C LYS A 55 -7.86 -9.39 -2.64
N SER A 56 -8.72 -8.62 -2.00
CA SER A 56 -8.84 -8.62 -0.54
C SER A 56 -9.17 -10.02 -0.03
N SER A 57 -8.54 -10.42 1.08
CA SER A 57 -8.90 -11.65 1.78
C SER A 57 -10.13 -11.40 2.64
N ASN A 58 -11.18 -12.21 2.46
CA ASN A 58 -12.36 -12.22 3.34
C ASN A 58 -12.13 -13.19 4.51
N LYS A 59 -11.01 -13.02 5.21
CA LYS A 59 -10.71 -13.85 6.38
C LYS A 59 -11.58 -13.40 7.55
N THR A 60 -12.33 -14.34 8.12
CA THR A 60 -12.98 -14.18 9.43
C THR A 60 -11.97 -14.48 10.53
N TYR A 61 -12.02 -13.71 11.61
CA TYR A 61 -11.14 -13.88 12.76
C TYR A 61 -11.98 -14.32 13.96
N GLU A 62 -11.43 -15.20 14.78
CA GLU A 62 -12.01 -15.50 16.09
C GLU A 62 -11.76 -14.34 17.07
N LEU A 63 -12.56 -14.28 18.14
CA LEU A 63 -12.43 -13.23 19.15
C LEU A 63 -11.00 -13.16 19.68
N MET A 64 -10.42 -11.95 19.67
CA MET A 64 -9.05 -11.67 20.10
C MET A 64 -7.95 -12.38 19.28
N GLU A 65 -8.26 -12.95 18.11
CA GLU A 65 -7.25 -13.49 17.17
C GLU A 65 -6.43 -12.36 16.53
N LEU A 66 -7.08 -11.23 16.21
CA LEU A 66 -6.42 -10.08 15.58
C LEU A 66 -6.86 -8.76 16.21
N LEU A 67 -5.87 -8.02 16.71
CA LEU A 67 -5.98 -6.61 17.08
C LEU A 67 -5.20 -5.76 16.10
N VAL A 68 -5.86 -4.79 15.49
CA VAL A 68 -5.22 -3.75 14.67
C VAL A 68 -4.97 -2.54 15.57
N VAL A 69 -3.70 -2.18 15.72
CA VAL A 69 -3.28 -1.08 16.59
C VAL A 69 -2.67 0.02 15.72
N ASP A 70 -3.18 1.23 15.88
CA ASP A 70 -2.64 2.42 15.23
C ASP A 70 -2.37 3.53 16.25
N LEU A 71 -1.35 4.33 15.99
CA LEU A 71 -0.96 5.47 16.81
C LEU A 71 -0.82 6.70 15.92
N THR A 72 -1.63 7.70 16.20
CA THR A 72 -1.55 8.98 15.52
C THR A 72 -0.97 10.06 16.44
N GLY A 73 -0.11 10.92 15.88
CA GLY A 73 0.49 12.08 16.56
C GLY A 73 2.00 12.25 16.33
N PRO A 74 2.60 13.36 16.82
CA PRO A 74 1.97 14.38 17.66
C PRO A 74 0.94 15.21 16.88
N MET A 75 -0.21 15.47 17.49
CA MET A 75 -1.25 16.33 16.93
C MET A 75 -0.76 17.78 16.92
N SER A 76 -1.07 18.52 15.86
CA SER A 76 -0.68 19.93 15.74
C SER A 76 -1.25 20.81 16.87
N ALA A 77 -2.39 20.40 17.44
CA ALA A 77 -2.98 21.00 18.62
C ALA A 77 -3.14 19.94 19.71
N PRO A 78 -2.49 20.09 20.87
CA PRO A 78 -2.73 19.21 22.01
C PRO A 78 -4.13 19.45 22.59
N THR A 79 -4.64 18.47 23.33
CA THR A 79 -5.82 18.72 24.18
C THR A 79 -5.51 19.71 25.29
N TRP A 80 -6.55 20.22 25.95
CA TRP A 80 -6.45 21.08 27.15
C TRP A 80 -5.59 20.46 28.27
N THR A 81 -5.54 19.13 28.34
CA THR A 81 -4.73 18.37 29.31
C THR A 81 -3.32 18.04 28.80
N GLY A 82 -2.96 18.49 27.59
CA GLY A 82 -1.65 18.28 26.97
C GLY A 82 -1.45 16.89 26.39
N MET A 83 -2.50 16.24 25.90
CA MET A 83 -2.40 14.97 25.19
C MET A 83 -2.16 15.23 23.70
N GLU A 84 -1.14 14.61 23.13
CA GLU A 84 -0.65 14.87 21.77
C GLU A 84 -0.82 13.67 20.84
N TYR A 85 -1.19 12.51 21.38
CA TYR A 85 -1.30 11.27 20.64
C TYR A 85 -2.65 10.60 20.88
N ALA A 86 -3.13 9.86 19.89
CA ALA A 86 -4.26 8.95 20.06
C ALA A 86 -3.87 7.54 19.64
N LEU A 87 -3.98 6.61 20.57
CA LEU A 87 -3.87 5.18 20.35
C LEU A 87 -5.25 4.64 20.01
N VAL A 88 -5.36 3.93 18.88
CA VAL A 88 -6.57 3.25 18.43
C VAL A 88 -6.28 1.76 18.38
N VAL A 89 -7.09 0.97 19.08
CA VAL A 89 -7.01 -0.49 19.08
C VAL A 89 -8.35 -1.03 18.59
N VAL A 90 -8.34 -1.78 17.50
CA VAL A 90 -9.53 -2.37 16.89
C VAL A 90 -9.45 -3.88 16.98
N GLU A 91 -10.47 -4.48 17.59
CA GLU A 91 -10.72 -5.91 17.55
C GLU A 91 -11.43 -6.23 16.22
N VAL A 92 -10.82 -7.10 15.40
CA VAL A 92 -11.27 -7.28 14.01
C VAL A 92 -12.49 -8.21 13.90
N SER A 93 -12.65 -9.20 14.78
CA SER A 93 -13.76 -10.16 14.69
C SER A 93 -15.12 -9.48 14.86
N CYS A 94 -15.16 -8.41 15.65
CA CYS A 94 -16.41 -7.74 16.00
C CYS A 94 -16.38 -6.21 15.85
N GLN A 95 -15.30 -5.68 15.27
CA GLN A 95 -15.14 -4.26 14.93
C GLN A 95 -15.19 -3.31 16.14
N LYS A 96 -14.98 -3.82 17.35
CA LYS A 96 -14.92 -2.99 18.56
C LYS A 96 -13.62 -2.19 18.57
N ALA A 97 -13.74 -0.87 18.79
CA ALA A 97 -12.59 0.02 18.82
C ALA A 97 -12.46 0.72 20.18
N VAL A 98 -11.28 0.60 20.79
CA VAL A 98 -10.88 1.36 21.98
C VAL A 98 -9.93 2.47 21.57
N ARG A 99 -10.14 3.67 22.12
CA ARG A 99 -9.33 4.85 21.85
C ARG A 99 -8.78 5.40 23.16
N LYS A 100 -7.47 5.65 23.22
CA LYS A 100 -6.81 6.25 24.37
C LYS A 100 -5.94 7.43 23.94
N LEU A 101 -6.16 8.57 24.58
CA LEU A 101 -5.27 9.72 24.41
C LEU A 101 -4.00 9.51 25.21
N LEU A 102 -2.84 9.85 24.64
CA LEU A 102 -1.53 9.73 25.28
C LEU A 102 -0.77 11.07 25.23
N ARG A 103 0.04 11.32 26.27
CA ARG A 103 0.94 12.47 26.32
C ARG A 103 2.20 12.24 25.50
N SER A 104 2.68 10.99 25.43
CA SER A 104 3.88 10.61 24.69
C SER A 104 3.72 9.25 24.00
N LYS A 105 4.42 9.05 22.88
CA LYS A 105 4.54 7.74 22.21
C LYS A 105 5.08 6.66 23.16
N GLY A 106 5.88 7.04 24.15
CA GLY A 106 6.46 6.10 25.13
C GLY A 106 5.42 5.41 26.02
N ASN A 107 4.19 5.93 26.12
CA ASN A 107 3.15 5.35 26.95
C ASN A 107 2.38 4.20 26.27
N VAL A 108 2.58 3.97 24.97
CA VAL A 108 1.79 3.00 24.19
C VAL A 108 1.88 1.59 24.73
N ALA A 109 3.08 1.13 25.09
CA ALA A 109 3.28 -0.27 25.51
C ALA A 109 2.50 -0.61 26.78
N GLU A 110 2.51 0.27 27.79
CA GLU A 110 1.77 0.06 29.03
C GLU A 110 0.26 0.19 28.82
N GLU A 111 -0.17 1.18 28.05
CA GLU A 111 -1.58 1.40 27.78
C GLU A 111 -2.20 0.29 26.92
N LEU A 112 -1.44 -0.26 25.97
CA LEU A 112 -1.86 -1.42 25.19
C LEU A 112 -2.04 -2.66 26.06
N LYS A 113 -1.14 -2.93 27.03
CA LYS A 113 -1.31 -4.03 27.99
C LYS A 113 -2.60 -3.89 28.79
N VAL A 114 -2.90 -2.67 29.24
CA VAL A 114 -4.13 -2.37 29.99
C VAL A 114 -5.36 -2.63 29.12
N ILE A 115 -5.40 -2.11 27.89
CA ILE A 115 -6.52 -2.31 26.95
C ILE A 115 -6.73 -3.80 26.68
N VAL A 116 -5.66 -4.55 26.37
CA VAL A 116 -5.76 -5.99 26.11
C VAL A 116 -6.26 -6.76 27.34
N ALA A 117 -5.81 -6.40 28.54
CA ALA A 117 -6.27 -7.03 29.78
C ALA A 117 -7.77 -6.76 30.01
N MET A 118 -8.24 -5.54 29.77
CA MET A 118 -9.65 -5.16 29.90
C MET A 118 -10.54 -5.90 28.90
N GLU A 119 -10.12 -6.01 27.64
CA GLU A 119 -10.87 -6.73 26.61
C GLU A 119 -10.99 -8.22 26.93
N ARG A 120 -9.92 -8.86 27.44
CA ARG A 120 -9.95 -10.27 27.86
C ARG A 120 -10.87 -10.53 29.05
N GLN A 121 -10.95 -9.59 30.00
CA GLN A 121 -11.80 -9.72 31.19
C GLN A 121 -13.29 -9.49 30.89
N SER A 122 -13.59 -8.76 29.82
CA SER A 122 -14.97 -8.46 29.40
C SER A 122 -15.69 -9.68 28.81
N GLY A 123 -14.98 -10.80 28.59
CA GLY A 123 -15.50 -12.09 28.16
C GLY A 123 -16.08 -12.11 26.72
N PRO A 124 -16.33 -13.30 26.14
CA PRO A 124 -17.06 -13.47 24.89
C PRO A 124 -18.58 -13.28 25.12
N ALA A 125 -18.98 -12.25 25.86
CA ALA A 125 -20.39 -11.92 25.98
C ALA A 125 -20.84 -11.41 24.61
N ALA A 126 -21.75 -12.16 23.98
CA ALA A 126 -22.40 -11.81 22.71
C ALA A 126 -23.01 -10.40 22.69
N ASP A 127 -23.14 -9.77 23.86
CA ASP A 127 -23.69 -8.43 24.05
C ASP A 127 -22.64 -7.31 23.94
N ASN A 128 -21.33 -7.58 24.03
CA ASN A 128 -20.28 -6.55 24.01
C ASN A 128 -19.82 -6.13 22.61
N CYS A 129 -20.26 -6.86 21.58
CA CYS A 129 -20.15 -6.47 20.17
C CYS A 129 -21.51 -6.07 19.59
N ALA A 130 -22.54 -5.90 20.43
CA ALA A 130 -23.77 -5.25 20.04
C ALA A 130 -23.48 -3.75 19.89
N VAL A 131 -23.49 -3.31 18.64
CA VAL A 131 -23.39 -1.92 18.24
C VAL A 131 -24.52 -1.15 18.94
N HIS A 132 -24.21 -0.30 19.92
CA HIS A 132 -25.11 0.82 20.22
C HIS A 132 -24.97 1.79 19.06
N ALA A 133 -25.92 1.67 18.13
CA ALA A 133 -26.18 2.61 17.05
C ALA A 133 -26.53 4.01 17.58
#